data_AF-X1BZT6-F1
#
_entry.id   AF-X1BZT6-F1
#
_cell.length_a   1.000
_cell.length_b   1.000
_cell.length_c   1.000
_cell.angle_alpha   90.00
_cell.angle_beta   90.00
_cell.angle_gamma   90.00
#
_symmetry.space_group_name_H-M   'P 1'
#
loop_
_entity.id
_entity.type
_entity.pdbx_description
1 polymer ?
#
loop_
_entity_poly.entity_id
_entity_poly.type
_entity_poly.pdbx_seq_one_letter_code
_entity_poly.pdbx_strand_id
1 'polypeptide(L)'
;PPNADAIIRALSRAIPKRVTAGWNQLLCYLTSGYDPRKKDNYVDIGFLGLKGGSGATHGVDGYDHIGMIDASGGKLREWHSQMKYMFR
;
A
#
# COMPACT_ATOMS: atom_id res chain seq x y z
N PRO A 1 8.92 2.45 -2.62
CA PRO A 1 10.04 2.09 -3.52
C PRO A 1 11.35 2.72 -3.06
N PRO A 2 12.51 2.07 -3.26
CA PRO A 2 13.81 2.57 -2.80
C PRO A 2 14.13 3.98 -3.32
N ASN A 3 13.76 4.28 -4.57
CA ASN A 3 13.99 5.59 -5.18
C ASN A 3 13.23 6.72 -4.47
N ALA A 4 11.97 6.47 -4.09
CA ALA A 4 11.17 7.46 -3.37
C ALA A 4 11.72 7.72 -1.96
N ASP A 5 12.16 6.66 -1.26
CA ASP A 5 12.81 6.78 0.04
C ASP A 5 14.13 7.59 -0.06
N ALA A 6 14.92 7.35 -1.11
CA ALA A 6 16.16 8.10 -1.35
C ALA A 6 15.91 9.59 -1.61
N ILE A 7 14.88 9.94 -2.39
CA ILE A 7 14.48 11.34 -2.64
C ILE A 7 14.04 12.01 -1.34
N ILE A 8 13.18 11.35 -0.57
CA ILE A 8 12.72 11.84 0.74
C ILE A 8 13.91 12.08 1.69
N ARG A 9 14.84 11.13 1.77
CA ARG A 9 16.05 11.25 2.59
C ARG A 9 16.92 12.42 2.14
N ALA A 10 17.08 12.64 0.83
CA ALA A 10 17.84 13.77 0.31
C ALA A 10 17.18 15.11 0.67
N LEU A 11 15.86 15.22 0.47
CA LEU A 11 15.09 16.44 0.75
C LEU A 11 14.96 16.72 2.25
N SER A 12 15.06 15.71 3.11
CA SER A 12 14.98 15.89 4.57
C SER A 12 16.03 16.85 5.12
N ARG A 13 17.20 16.98 4.47
CA ARG A 13 18.25 17.93 4.85
C ARG A 13 17.98 19.35 4.35
N ALA A 14 17.36 19.48 3.16
CA ALA A 14 17.12 20.78 2.52
C ALA A 14 15.85 21.47 3.05
N ILE A 15 14.77 20.70 3.26
CA ILE A 15 13.45 21.23 3.65
C ILE A 15 12.79 20.32 4.72
N PRO A 16 13.41 20.14 5.90
CA PRO A 16 12.97 19.19 6.93
C PRO A 16 11.53 19.40 7.41
N LYS A 17 11.02 20.64 7.36
CA LYS A 17 9.67 20.98 7.83
C LYS A 17 8.56 20.69 6.80
N ARG A 18 8.91 20.33 5.56
CA ARG A 18 7.95 20.10 4.47
C ARG A 18 7.99 18.69 3.89
N VAL A 19 8.91 17.86 4.36
CA VAL A 19 9.12 16.50 3.87
C VAL A 19 8.60 15.50 4.89
N THR A 20 7.86 14.50 4.41
CA THR A 20 7.45 13.34 5.20
C THR A 20 8.63 12.36 5.28
N ALA A 21 8.74 11.56 6.33
CA ALA A 21 9.67 10.44 6.38
C ALA A 21 9.30 9.38 5.33
N GLY A 22 10.20 8.42 5.12
CA GLY A 22 9.95 7.30 4.21
C GLY A 22 8.69 6.54 4.60
N TRP A 23 7.92 6.10 3.60
CA TRP A 23 6.75 5.24 3.81
C TRP A 23 7.17 3.78 3.87
N ASN A 24 6.27 2.91 4.37
CA ASN A 24 6.51 1.46 4.36
C ASN A 24 6.89 0.95 2.96
N GLN A 25 7.74 -0.08 2.89
CA GLN A 25 8.02 -0.71 1.60
C GLN A 25 6.83 -1.57 1.16
N LEU A 26 6.46 -1.48 -0.12
CA LEU A 26 5.36 -2.26 -0.68
C LEU A 26 5.77 -3.73 -0.74
N LEU A 27 5.15 -4.57 0.08
CA LEU A 27 5.23 -6.03 -0.03
C LEU A 27 4.07 -6.53 -0.87
N CYS A 28 4.19 -6.47 -2.20
CA CYS A 28 3.19 -7.05 -3.10
C CYS A 28 3.39 -8.56 -3.21
N TYR A 29 2.38 -9.34 -2.83
CA TYR A 29 2.36 -10.79 -3.05
C TYR A 29 1.10 -11.21 -3.79
N LEU A 30 1.30 -12.17 -4.67
CA LEU A 30 0.28 -12.81 -5.48
C LEU A 30 0.23 -14.28 -5.07
N THR A 31 -0.96 -14.78 -4.76
CA THR A 31 -1.19 -16.21 -4.55
C THR A 31 -2.03 -16.72 -5.70
N SER A 32 -1.46 -17.61 -6.50
CA SER A 32 -2.18 -18.32 -7.57
C SER A 32 -2.44 -19.76 -7.18
N GLY A 33 -3.50 -20.34 -7.74
CA GLY A 33 -3.85 -21.74 -7.51
C GLY A 33 -5.02 -22.19 -8.35
N TYR A 34 -5.42 -23.45 -8.17
CA TYR A 34 -6.64 -24.01 -8.74
C TYR A 34 -7.69 -24.14 -7.64
N ASP A 35 -8.88 -23.58 -7.85
CA ASP A 35 -10.01 -23.73 -6.94
C ASP A 35 -10.82 -24.96 -7.35
N PRO A 36 -10.73 -26.10 -6.63
CA PRO A 36 -11.49 -27.31 -6.97
C PRO A 36 -13.00 -27.15 -6.80
N ARG A 37 -13.48 -26.12 -6.07
CA ARG A 37 -14.91 -25.84 -5.90
C ARG A 37 -15.51 -25.16 -7.13
N LYS A 38 -14.73 -24.25 -7.75
CA LYS A 38 -15.11 -23.55 -8.98
C LYS A 38 -14.61 -24.26 -10.25
N LYS A 39 -13.73 -25.26 -10.08
CA LYS A 39 -13.02 -25.98 -11.15
C LYS A 39 -12.24 -25.05 -12.08
N ASP A 40 -11.67 -23.98 -11.53
CA ASP A 40 -11.00 -22.94 -12.30
C ASP A 40 -9.71 -22.46 -11.62
N ASN A 41 -8.83 -21.84 -12.39
CA ASN A 41 -7.63 -21.20 -11.88
C ASN A 41 -8.00 -19.85 -11.23
N TYR A 42 -7.31 -19.50 -10.16
CA TYR A 42 -7.43 -18.19 -9.53
C TYR A 42 -6.05 -17.56 -9.33
N VAL A 43 -6.06 -16.23 -9.33
CA VAL A 43 -4.95 -15.40 -8.86
C VAL A 43 -5.56 -14.41 -7.88
N ASP A 44 -5.07 -14.42 -6.65
CA ASP A 44 -5.46 -13.47 -5.62
C ASP A 44 -4.30 -12.53 -5.32
N ILE A 45 -4.63 -11.23 -5.28
CA ILE A 45 -3.70 -10.18 -4.89
C ILE A 45 -3.97 -9.93 -3.41
N GLY A 46 -2.94 -10.09 -2.57
CA GLY A 46 -3.05 -9.92 -1.12
C GLY A 46 -3.24 -8.48 -0.66
N PHE A 47 -4.24 -7.75 -1.19
CA PHE A 47 -4.48 -6.32 -0.97
C PHE A 47 -4.54 -5.89 0.50
N LEU A 48 -4.98 -6.78 1.39
CA LEU A 48 -5.03 -6.50 2.82
C LEU A 48 -3.65 -6.49 3.48
N GLY A 49 -2.68 -7.26 2.96
CA GLY A 49 -1.29 -7.24 3.41
C GLY A 49 -0.48 -6.07 2.82
N LEU A 50 -1.03 -5.33 1.86
CA LEU A 50 -0.37 -4.17 1.24
C LEU A 50 -0.55 -2.87 2.02
N LYS A 51 -1.20 -2.93 3.18
CA LYS A 51 -1.51 -1.75 3.98
C LYS A 51 -0.29 -1.34 4.80
N GLY A 52 0.46 -0.38 4.27
CA GLY A 52 1.61 0.20 4.93
C GLY A 52 1.25 1.39 5.82
N GLY A 53 2.17 1.80 6.68
CA GLY A 53 2.13 3.09 7.38
C GLY A 53 2.70 4.22 6.53
N SER A 54 2.20 5.44 6.76
CA SER A 54 2.77 6.67 6.22
C SER A 54 4.01 7.07 7.01
N GLY A 55 4.93 7.79 6.37
CA GLY A 55 6.04 8.40 7.09
C GLY A 55 5.56 9.57 7.97
N ALA A 56 6.24 9.78 9.11
CA ALA A 56 6.03 10.91 10.01
C ALA A 56 6.36 12.25 9.36
N THR A 57 5.84 13.36 9.87
CA THR A 57 6.18 14.73 9.43
C THR A 57 6.67 15.54 10.63
N HIS A 58 7.26 16.71 10.39
CA HIS A 58 7.78 17.55 11.47
C HIS A 58 6.72 17.80 12.56
N GLY A 59 6.96 17.26 13.75
CA GLY A 59 6.12 17.43 14.93
C GLY A 59 4.91 16.50 15.03
N VAL A 60 4.71 15.56 14.09
CA VAL A 60 3.57 14.61 14.10
C VAL A 60 3.96 13.23 13.58
N ASP A 61 3.40 12.19 14.20
CA ASP A 61 3.61 10.80 13.79
C ASP A 61 2.92 10.49 12.46
N GLY A 62 3.39 9.43 11.79
CA GLY A 62 2.77 8.92 10.56
C GLY A 62 1.46 8.19 10.83
N TYR A 63 0.57 8.17 9.84
CA TYR A 63 -0.66 7.40 9.90
C TYR A 63 -0.39 5.91 9.73
N ASP A 64 -0.98 5.10 10.58
CA ASP A 64 -1.00 3.65 10.40
C ASP A 64 -1.94 3.24 9.27
N HIS A 65 -1.56 2.19 8.55
CA HIS A 65 -2.50 1.42 7.74
C HIS A 65 -3.22 2.24 6.65
N ILE A 66 -2.52 3.23 6.07
CA ILE A 66 -3.06 4.14 5.04
C ILE A 66 -3.46 3.43 3.74
N GLY A 67 -3.02 2.19 3.55
CA GLY A 67 -3.41 1.33 2.45
C GLY A 67 -2.30 1.07 1.44
N MET A 68 -2.69 0.63 0.25
CA MET A 68 -1.74 0.37 -0.82
C MET A 68 -1.14 1.70 -1.29
N ILE A 69 0.18 1.83 -1.19
CA ILE A 69 0.95 3.04 -1.55
C ILE A 69 0.75 3.40 -3.02
N ASP A 70 0.66 2.39 -3.89
CA ASP A 70 0.40 2.56 -5.33
C ASP A 70 -1.00 3.11 -5.63
N ALA A 71 -1.91 3.03 -4.66
CA ALA A 71 -3.25 3.60 -4.75
C ALA A 71 -3.41 4.89 -3.93
N SER A 72 -2.30 5.55 -3.60
CA SER A 72 -2.27 6.86 -2.91
C SER A 72 -3.00 6.88 -1.56
N GLY A 73 -3.14 5.73 -0.91
CA GLY A 73 -3.89 5.58 0.34
C GLY A 73 -5.42 5.80 0.25
N GLY A 74 -5.97 6.04 -0.94
CA GLY A 74 -7.38 6.41 -1.13
C GLY A 74 -8.34 5.27 -1.45
N LYS A 75 -7.85 4.03 -1.63
CA LYS A 75 -8.60 2.98 -2.34
C LYS A 75 -8.83 1.70 -1.55
N LEU A 76 -9.35 1.78 -0.33
CA LEU A 76 -9.71 0.57 0.43
C LEU A 76 -11.17 0.49 0.84
N ARG A 77 -11.81 1.62 1.20
CA ARG A 77 -13.21 1.60 1.60
C ARG A 77 -14.14 1.23 0.44
N GLU A 78 -13.84 1.71 -0.75
CA GLU A 78 -14.66 1.48 -1.94
C GLU A 78 -14.41 0.11 -2.59
N TRP A 79 -13.17 -0.39 -2.52
CA TRP A 79 -12.77 -1.66 -3.15
C TRP A 79 -13.27 -2.89 -2.41
N HIS A 80 -13.42 -2.84 -1.08
CA HIS A 80 -14.00 -3.96 -0.34
C HIS A 80 -15.45 -4.28 -0.77
N SER A 81 -16.21 -3.25 -1.16
CA SER A 81 -17.55 -3.42 -1.74
C SER A 81 -17.46 -3.95 -3.18
N GLN A 82 -16.67 -3.30 -4.04
CA GLN A 82 -16.60 -3.66 -5.46
C GLN A 82 -15.96 -5.03 -5.73
N MET A 83 -14.98 -5.46 -4.94
CA MET A 83 -14.34 -6.78 -5.10
C MET A 83 -15.32 -7.93 -4.79
N LYS A 84 -16.33 -7.74 -3.93
CA LYS A 84 -17.41 -8.74 -3.76
C LYS A 84 -18.27 -8.91 -5.01
N TYR A 85 -18.40 -7.87 -5.83
CA TYR A 85 -19.21 -7.89 -7.05
C TYR A 85 -18.42 -8.37 -8.27
N MET A 86 -17.10 -8.19 -8.31
CA MET A 86 -16.25 -8.57 -9.45
C MET A 86 -15.85 -10.06 -9.45
N PHE A 87 -15.88 -10.74 -8.30
CA PHE A 87 -15.50 -12.15 -8.15
C PHE A 87 -16.68 -13.11 -7.90
N ARG A 88 -17.90 -12.66 -8.24
CA ARG A 88 -19.10 -13.50 -8.28
C ARG A 88 -19.44 -13.88 -9.71
#